data_AF-A0A7S0A6B7-F1
#
_entry.id   AF-A0A7S0A6B7-F1
#
_cell.length_a   1.000
_cell.length_b   1.000
_cell.length_c   1.000
_cell.angle_alpha   90.00
_cell.angle_beta   90.00
_cell.angle_gamma   90.00
#
_symmetry.space_group_name_H-M   'P 1'
#
loop_
_entity.id
_entity.type
_entity.pdbx_description
1 polymer ?
#
loop_
_entity_poly.entity_id
_entity_poly.type
_entity_poly.pdbx_seq_one_letter_code
_entity_poly.pdbx_strand_id
1 'polypeptide(L)'
;LACQEFMVLPVGASTFKEAMIIGAEVYHNLKSVIKKKYGQDACNVGDEGGFAPNVQDNSEALDVLMEAIEKSGHTAKVKIGTDVAASEFYNAEKKVYDLDFKNPESGDDMKKTAEQLVEYYKAWLDKYPFVSIEDPFDQDDWDAYKMFMGEVGERVQIVGDD
;
A
#
# COMPACT_ATOMS: atom_id res chain seq x y z
N LEU A 1 10.60 2.88 0.49
CA LEU A 1 9.13 2.79 0.32
C LEU A 1 8.56 4.18 0.02
N ALA A 2 7.93 4.34 -1.14
CA ALA A 2 7.25 5.59 -1.51
C ALA A 2 5.89 5.73 -0.83
N CYS A 3 5.02 4.72 -0.95
CA CYS A 3 3.70 4.73 -0.35
C CYS A 3 3.79 4.87 1.17
N GLN A 4 2.86 5.66 1.73
CA GLN A 4 2.81 5.94 3.15
C GLN A 4 2.34 4.71 3.93
N GLU A 5 1.26 4.06 3.49
CA GLU A 5 0.58 3.04 4.29
C GLU A 5 0.17 1.80 3.49
N PHE A 6 0.33 0.64 4.12
CA PHE A 6 -0.30 -0.61 3.70
C PHE A 6 -1.14 -1.18 4.83
N MET A 7 -2.44 -1.29 4.58
CA MET A 7 -3.45 -1.62 5.58
C MET A 7 -4.06 -3.01 5.36
N VAL A 8 -4.53 -3.63 6.44
CA VAL A 8 -5.31 -4.87 6.40
C VAL A 8 -6.76 -4.59 6.76
N LEU A 9 -7.68 -5.06 5.94
CA LEU A 9 -9.11 -4.80 6.07
C LEU A 9 -9.86 -6.13 6.25
N PRO A 10 -10.29 -6.47 7.48
CA PRO A 10 -11.06 -7.70 7.77
C PRO A 10 -12.52 -7.68 7.27
N VAL A 11 -12.75 -7.41 5.99
CA VAL A 11 -14.10 -7.21 5.40
C VAL A 11 -15.00 -8.45 5.48
N GLY A 12 -14.43 -9.65 5.65
CA GLY A 12 -15.17 -10.90 5.80
C GLY A 12 -15.59 -11.23 7.23
N ALA A 13 -15.30 -10.36 8.19
CA ALA A 13 -15.75 -10.51 9.58
C ALA A 13 -17.26 -10.23 9.71
N SER A 14 -17.94 -10.97 10.60
CA SER A 14 -19.37 -10.81 10.86
C SER A 14 -19.68 -9.74 11.91
N THR A 15 -18.68 -9.34 12.69
CA THR A 15 -18.82 -8.31 13.74
C THR A 15 -17.53 -7.50 13.86
N PHE A 16 -17.63 -6.29 14.41
CA PHE A 16 -16.45 -5.48 14.73
C PHE A 16 -15.49 -6.20 15.68
N LYS A 17 -16.02 -6.95 16.67
CA LYS A 17 -15.20 -7.74 17.59
C LYS A 17 -14.34 -8.77 16.85
N GLU A 18 -14.95 -9.48 15.89
CA GLU A 18 -14.22 -10.44 15.06
C GLU A 18 -13.19 -9.75 14.17
N ALA A 19 -13.54 -8.63 13.54
CA ALA A 19 -12.62 -7.85 12.73
C ALA A 19 -11.38 -7.42 13.52
N MET A 20 -11.57 -6.93 14.74
CA MET A 20 -10.46 -6.55 15.64
C MET A 20 -9.56 -7.74 16.00
N ILE A 21 -10.14 -8.91 16.25
CA ILE A 21 -9.36 -10.13 16.53
C ILE A 21 -8.52 -10.52 15.32
N ILE A 22 -9.12 -10.54 14.12
CA ILE A 22 -8.42 -10.85 12.86
C ILE A 22 -7.27 -9.86 12.64
N GLY A 23 -7.54 -8.56 12.77
CA GLY A 23 -6.51 -7.52 12.62
C GLY A 23 -5.33 -7.72 13.58
N ALA A 24 -5.61 -7.99 14.86
CA ALA A 24 -4.57 -8.24 15.86
C ALA A 24 -3.76 -9.52 15.57
N GLU A 25 -4.41 -10.60 15.15
CA GLU A 25 -3.75 -11.86 14.80
C GLU A 25 -2.85 -11.70 13.55
N VAL A 26 -3.33 -10.99 12.52
CA VAL A 26 -2.52 -10.64 11.34
C VAL A 26 -1.33 -9.78 11.75
N TYR A 27 -1.52 -8.75 12.58
CA TYR A 27 -0.45 -7.87 13.04
C TYR A 27 0.65 -8.61 13.82
N HIS A 28 0.28 -9.52 14.73
CA HIS A 28 1.26 -10.33 15.46
C HIS A 28 2.00 -11.34 14.56
N ASN A 29 1.33 -11.90 13.56
CA ASN A 29 1.98 -12.72 12.54
C ASN A 29 2.93 -11.89 11.68
N LEU A 30 2.52 -10.69 11.28
CA LEU A 30 3.34 -9.74 10.51
C LEU A 30 4.63 -9.39 11.26
N LYS A 31 4.54 -9.09 12.57
CA LYS A 31 5.72 -8.89 13.42
C LYS A 31 6.69 -10.07 13.35
N SER A 32 6.16 -11.29 13.35
CA SER A 32 6.97 -12.51 13.32
C SER A 32 7.64 -12.72 11.96
N VAL A 33 6.93 -12.44 10.86
CA VAL A 33 7.47 -12.47 9.49
C VAL A 33 8.57 -11.42 9.34
N ILE A 34 8.31 -10.18 9.74
CA ILE A 34 9.28 -9.07 9.68
C ILE A 34 10.52 -9.39 10.52
N LYS A 35 10.34 -9.86 11.76
CA LYS A 35 11.46 -10.24 12.64
C LYS A 35 12.35 -11.29 12.00
N LYS A 36 11.74 -12.28 11.33
CA LYS A 36 12.46 -13.37 10.67
C LYS A 36 13.22 -12.88 9.44
N LYS A 37 12.64 -11.97 8.65
CA LYS A 37 13.19 -11.52 7.37
C LYS A 37 14.20 -10.37 7.52
N TYR A 38 13.93 -9.41 8.40
CA TYR A 38 14.68 -8.15 8.52
C TYR A 38 15.35 -7.98 9.90
N GLY A 39 15.10 -8.88 10.85
CA GLY A 39 15.68 -8.83 12.19
C GLY A 39 14.82 -8.11 13.23
N GLN A 40 15.31 -8.11 14.48
CA GLN A 40 14.57 -7.61 15.64
C GLN A 40 14.28 -6.11 15.57
N ASP A 41 15.20 -5.32 15.03
CA ASP A 41 15.08 -3.86 15.02
C ASP A 41 14.02 -3.37 14.03
N ALA A 42 13.74 -4.15 12.99
CA ALA A 42 12.67 -3.88 12.02
C ALA A 42 11.25 -4.02 12.60
N CYS A 43 11.12 -4.49 13.84
CA CYS A 43 9.83 -4.64 14.53
C CYS A 43 9.45 -3.43 15.40
N ASN A 44 10.25 -2.34 15.34
CA ASN A 44 9.85 -1.07 15.93
C ASN A 44 8.65 -0.50 15.16
N VAL A 45 7.85 0.30 15.86
CA VAL A 45 6.63 0.87 15.31
C VAL A 45 6.82 2.34 14.97
N GLY A 46 6.16 2.79 13.90
CA GLY A 46 6.03 4.20 13.56
C GLY A 46 4.93 4.89 14.37
N ASP A 47 4.60 6.11 13.97
CA ASP A 47 3.66 6.98 14.69
C ASP A 47 2.26 6.37 14.83
N GLU A 48 1.82 5.60 13.83
CA GLU A 48 0.51 4.95 13.80
C GLU A 48 0.51 3.49 14.30
N GLY A 49 1.63 3.02 14.87
CA GLY A 49 1.74 1.66 15.40
C GLY A 49 2.02 0.58 14.35
N GLY A 50 2.07 0.94 13.06
CA GLY A 50 2.55 0.08 11.97
C GLY A 50 4.06 -0.19 12.05
N PHE A 51 4.53 -1.27 11.42
CA PHE A 51 5.96 -1.58 11.36
C PHE A 51 6.64 -0.83 10.21
N ALA A 52 7.89 -0.42 10.42
CA ALA A 52 8.72 0.26 9.41
C ALA A 52 9.96 -0.59 9.05
N PRO A 53 9.79 -1.77 8.42
CA PRO A 53 10.93 -2.56 7.95
C PRO A 53 11.67 -1.80 6.83
N ASN A 54 12.96 -2.07 6.67
CA ASN A 54 13.78 -1.46 5.61
C ASN A 54 13.47 -2.07 4.23
N VAL A 55 12.29 -1.75 3.70
CA VAL A 55 11.78 -2.22 2.40
C VAL A 55 11.86 -1.08 1.39
N GLN A 56 12.45 -1.39 0.24
CA GLN A 56 12.64 -0.41 -0.84
C GLN A 56 11.59 -0.55 -1.96
N ASP A 57 11.00 -1.74 -2.11
CA ASP A 57 9.95 -2.03 -3.10
C ASP A 57 8.59 -2.25 -2.43
N ASN A 58 7.58 -1.51 -2.87
CA ASN A 58 6.19 -1.69 -2.43
C ASN A 58 5.67 -3.12 -2.61
N SER A 59 6.09 -3.80 -3.68
CA SER A 59 5.69 -5.19 -3.95
C SER A 59 6.26 -6.14 -2.89
N GLU A 60 7.47 -5.87 -2.39
CA GLU A 60 8.06 -6.64 -1.30
C GLU A 60 7.28 -6.44 0.01
N ALA A 61 6.85 -5.21 0.31
CA ALA A 61 6.02 -4.92 1.48
C ALA A 61 4.68 -5.67 1.40
N LEU A 62 4.05 -5.67 0.23
CA LEU A 62 2.80 -6.39 -0.03
C LEU A 62 2.98 -7.91 0.06
N ASP A 63 4.07 -8.48 -0.47
CA ASP A 63 4.35 -9.91 -0.37
C ASP A 63 4.56 -10.35 1.10
N VAL A 64 5.23 -9.53 1.91
CA VAL A 64 5.37 -9.75 3.36
C VAL A 64 4.02 -9.68 4.07
N LEU A 65 3.16 -8.74 3.68
CA LEU A 65 1.81 -8.61 4.23
C LEU A 65 0.94 -9.83 3.90
N MET A 66 1.03 -10.33 2.66
CA MET A 66 0.33 -11.53 2.22
C MET A 66 0.79 -12.78 2.98
N GLU A 67 2.10 -12.94 3.23
CA GLU A 67 2.61 -14.04 4.07
C GLU A 67 2.05 -13.97 5.49
N ALA A 68 1.92 -12.77 6.06
CA ALA A 68 1.34 -12.58 7.40
C ALA A 68 -0.16 -12.92 7.44
N ILE A 69 -0.91 -12.50 6.42
CA ILE A 69 -2.33 -12.82 6.27
C ILE A 69 -2.52 -14.33 6.15
N GLU A 70 -1.72 -15.02 5.32
CA GLU A 70 -1.78 -16.47 5.17
C GLU A 70 -1.50 -17.19 6.49
N LYS A 71 -0.43 -16.82 7.19
CA LYS A 71 -0.06 -17.42 8.48
C LYS A 71 -1.10 -17.21 9.58
N SER A 72 -1.85 -16.12 9.52
CA SER A 72 -2.95 -15.87 10.46
C SER A 72 -4.15 -16.81 10.25
N GLY A 73 -4.25 -17.45 9.08
CA GLY A 73 -5.40 -18.29 8.71
C GLY A 73 -6.62 -17.51 8.19
N HIS A 74 -6.48 -16.20 7.93
CA HIS A 74 -7.60 -15.31 7.57
C HIS A 74 -7.61 -14.85 6.11
N THR A 75 -6.92 -15.52 5.19
CA THR A 75 -6.85 -15.17 3.75
C THR A 75 -8.21 -14.91 3.10
N ALA A 76 -9.24 -15.69 3.48
CA ALA A 76 -10.59 -15.53 2.91
C ALA A 76 -11.35 -14.31 3.46
N LYS A 77 -10.90 -13.73 4.58
CA LYS A 77 -11.60 -12.65 5.29
C LYS A 77 -10.91 -11.29 5.22
N VAL A 78 -9.62 -11.26 4.85
CA VAL A 78 -8.81 -10.05 4.83
C VAL A 78 -8.58 -9.59 3.39
N LYS A 79 -8.73 -8.28 3.19
CA LYS A 79 -8.38 -7.53 1.98
C LYS A 79 -7.31 -6.50 2.32
N ILE A 80 -6.78 -5.82 1.31
CA ILE A 80 -5.75 -4.79 1.47
C ILE A 80 -6.32 -3.43 1.09
N GLY A 81 -5.89 -2.40 1.82
CA GLY A 81 -6.02 -1.00 1.45
C GLY A 81 -4.64 -0.35 1.49
N THR A 82 -4.51 0.80 0.86
CA THR A 82 -3.28 1.60 0.91
C THR A 82 -3.66 3.07 0.88
N ASP A 83 -2.95 3.86 1.66
CA ASP A 83 -2.77 5.28 1.41
C ASP A 83 -1.40 5.45 0.75
N VAL A 84 -1.45 5.99 -0.46
CA VAL A 84 -0.27 6.24 -1.28
C VAL A 84 0.37 7.57 -0.88
N ALA A 85 -0.41 8.59 -0.53
CA ALA A 85 0.03 9.98 -0.36
C ALA A 85 0.90 10.48 -1.53
N ALA A 86 0.40 10.35 -2.77
CA ALA A 86 1.22 10.55 -3.97
C ALA A 86 1.74 11.97 -4.17
N SER A 87 1.08 12.97 -3.57
CA SER A 87 1.54 14.36 -3.51
C SER A 87 2.98 14.47 -2.97
N GLU A 88 3.33 13.65 -1.96
CA GLU A 88 4.64 13.69 -1.28
C GLU A 88 5.82 13.30 -2.19
N PHE A 89 5.55 12.59 -3.28
CA PHE A 89 6.56 12.16 -4.24
C PHE A 89 6.29 12.61 -5.66
N TYR A 90 5.39 13.57 -5.85
CA TYR A 90 5.14 14.19 -7.14
C TYR A 90 6.12 15.34 -7.43
N ASN A 91 6.67 15.36 -8.64
CA ASN A 91 7.51 16.45 -9.12
C ASN A 91 6.73 17.31 -10.13
N ALA A 92 6.26 18.48 -9.69
CA ALA A 92 5.42 19.36 -10.52
C ALA A 92 6.13 19.91 -11.77
N GLU A 93 7.45 20.12 -11.72
CA GLU A 93 8.22 20.64 -12.87
C GLU A 93 8.33 19.60 -14.00
N LYS A 94 8.55 18.34 -13.62
CA LYS A 94 8.74 17.22 -14.54
C LYS A 94 7.44 16.47 -14.84
N LYS A 95 6.39 16.70 -14.03
CA LYS A 95 5.09 16.00 -14.07
C LYS A 95 5.24 14.48 -13.97
N VAL A 96 6.03 14.03 -13.00
CA VAL A 96 6.26 12.61 -12.72
C VAL A 96 6.26 12.35 -11.23
N TYR A 97 5.88 11.14 -10.87
CA TYR A 97 5.88 10.57 -9.54
C TYR A 97 7.15 9.74 -9.32
N ASP A 98 7.93 10.02 -8.29
CA ASP A 98 9.19 9.31 -8.01
C ASP A 98 9.01 8.25 -6.91
N LEU A 99 8.89 6.99 -7.33
CA LEU A 99 8.67 5.86 -6.40
C LEU A 99 9.89 5.54 -5.51
N ASP A 100 11.02 6.24 -5.69
CA ASP A 100 12.21 6.14 -4.86
C ASP A 100 12.68 7.52 -4.34
N PHE A 101 11.75 8.48 -4.16
CA PHE A 101 12.09 9.88 -3.82
C PHE A 101 12.93 10.08 -2.55
N LYS A 102 12.91 9.11 -1.62
CA LYS A 102 13.73 9.12 -0.39
C LYS A 102 15.19 8.75 -0.67
N ASN A 103 15.50 8.23 -1.86
CA ASN A 103 16.84 7.90 -2.31
C ASN A 103 17.40 9.05 -3.18
N PRO A 104 18.52 9.69 -2.78
CA PRO A 104 19.14 10.75 -3.58
C PRO A 104 19.66 10.27 -4.94
N GLU A 105 19.81 8.96 -5.13
CA GLU A 105 20.25 8.32 -6.37
C GLU A 105 19.09 7.72 -7.19
N SER A 106 17.84 8.17 -6.97
CA SER A 106 16.66 7.66 -7.69
C SER A 106 16.82 7.69 -9.22
N GLY A 107 16.75 6.50 -9.83
CA GLY A 107 16.86 6.26 -11.26
C GLY A 107 15.64 6.75 -12.05
N ASP A 108 15.79 6.90 -13.37
CA ASP A 108 14.66 7.34 -14.24
C ASP A 108 13.58 6.26 -14.39
N ASP A 109 13.91 5.00 -14.13
CA ASP A 109 12.98 3.88 -14.10
C ASP A 109 12.01 3.93 -12.90
N MET A 110 12.38 4.63 -11.82
CA MET A 110 11.52 4.87 -10.65
C MET A 110 10.55 6.04 -10.85
N LYS A 111 10.76 6.86 -11.88
CA LYS A 111 9.92 8.01 -12.21
C LYS A 111 8.79 7.57 -13.14
N LYS A 112 7.54 7.78 -12.72
CA LYS A 112 6.34 7.40 -13.45
C LYS A 112 5.53 8.63 -13.83
N THR A 113 5.07 8.68 -15.08
CA THR A 113 3.93 9.53 -15.46
C THR A 113 2.65 9.01 -14.79
N ALA A 114 1.60 9.83 -14.76
CA ALA A 114 0.28 9.41 -14.25
C ALA A 114 -0.21 8.12 -14.94
N GLU A 115 -0.08 8.03 -16.27
CA GLU A 115 -0.49 6.86 -17.05
C GLU A 115 0.31 5.60 -16.65
N GLN A 116 1.62 5.74 -16.44
CA GLN A 116 2.46 4.63 -15.99
C GLN A 116 2.13 4.21 -14.56
N LEU A 117 1.73 5.16 -13.71
CA LEU A 117 1.34 4.91 -12.33
C LEU A 117 -0.03 4.22 -12.26
N VAL A 118 -0.98 4.57 -13.14
CA VAL A 118 -2.23 3.82 -13.35
C VAL A 118 -1.96 2.35 -13.67
N GLU A 119 -1.08 2.07 -14.63
CA GLU A 119 -0.72 0.69 -14.99
C GLU A 119 -0.02 -0.04 -13.83
N TYR A 120 0.78 0.68 -13.04
CA TYR A 120 1.40 0.15 -11.84
C TYR A 120 0.37 -0.29 -10.80
N TYR A 121 -0.66 0.54 -10.54
CA TYR A 121 -1.76 0.16 -9.65
C TYR A 121 -2.62 -0.96 -10.21
N LYS A 122 -2.90 -0.99 -11.52
CA LYS A 122 -3.61 -2.12 -12.16
C LYS A 122 -2.90 -3.45 -11.93
N ALA A 123 -1.57 -3.48 -12.05
CA ALA A 123 -0.78 -4.66 -11.73
C ALA A 123 -0.91 -5.10 -10.26
N TRP A 124 -1.06 -4.16 -9.32
CA TRP A 124 -1.35 -4.49 -7.93
C TRP A 124 -2.74 -5.08 -7.76
N LEU A 125 -3.77 -4.49 -8.37
CA LEU A 125 -5.14 -5.00 -8.31
C LEU A 125 -5.28 -6.40 -8.91
N ASP A 126 -4.40 -6.75 -9.85
CA ASP A 126 -4.36 -8.09 -10.45
C ASP A 126 -3.63 -9.11 -9.57
N LYS A 127 -2.63 -8.68 -8.79
CA LYS A 127 -1.78 -9.56 -7.95
C LYS A 127 -2.30 -9.70 -6.51
N TYR A 128 -2.90 -8.66 -5.95
CA TYR A 128 -3.24 -8.55 -4.53
C TYR A 128 -4.71 -8.22 -4.30
N PRO A 129 -5.30 -8.60 -3.15
CA PRO A 129 -6.72 -8.42 -2.87
C PRO A 129 -7.04 -7.00 -2.39
N PHE A 130 -6.64 -5.98 -3.15
CA PHE A 130 -6.96 -4.58 -2.88
C PHE A 130 -8.46 -4.30 -3.00
N VAL A 131 -8.98 -3.49 -2.09
CA VAL A 131 -10.36 -2.99 -2.13
C VAL A 131 -10.47 -1.48 -1.96
N SER A 132 -9.40 -0.80 -1.53
CA SER A 132 -9.34 0.65 -1.41
C SER A 132 -7.94 1.16 -1.73
N ILE A 133 -7.85 2.27 -2.46
CA ILE A 133 -6.64 3.04 -2.71
C ILE A 133 -6.95 4.51 -2.41
N GLU A 134 -6.18 5.10 -1.51
CA GLU A 134 -6.26 6.49 -1.08
C GLU A 134 -5.07 7.27 -1.64
N ASP A 135 -5.35 8.51 -2.03
CA ASP A 135 -4.43 9.47 -2.63
C ASP A 135 -3.46 8.92 -3.69
N PRO A 136 -3.98 8.23 -4.74
CA PRO A 136 -3.14 7.61 -5.78
C PRO A 136 -2.36 8.60 -6.65
N PHE A 137 -2.74 9.88 -6.64
CA PHE A 137 -2.12 10.94 -7.43
C PHE A 137 -1.98 12.21 -6.60
N ASP A 138 -1.22 13.17 -7.12
CA ASP A 138 -1.06 14.50 -6.51
C ASP A 138 -2.43 15.16 -6.31
N GLN A 139 -2.57 15.90 -5.20
CA GLN A 139 -3.79 16.59 -4.76
C GLN A 139 -4.51 17.39 -5.88
N ASP A 140 -3.76 17.92 -6.87
CA ASP A 140 -4.30 18.74 -7.95
C ASP A 140 -4.36 18.00 -9.31
N ASP A 141 -3.94 16.73 -9.39
CA ASP A 141 -3.92 15.92 -10.62
C ASP A 141 -5.27 15.25 -10.91
N TRP A 142 -6.31 16.08 -11.03
CA TRP A 142 -7.68 15.64 -11.32
C TRP A 142 -7.83 14.83 -12.60
N ASP A 143 -6.95 15.05 -13.58
CA ASP A 143 -6.97 14.31 -14.83
C ASP A 143 -6.50 12.87 -14.64
N ALA A 144 -5.46 12.65 -13.82
CA ALA A 144 -5.06 11.30 -13.40
C ALA A 144 -6.16 10.60 -12.57
N TYR A 145 -6.78 11.30 -11.61
CA TYR A 145 -7.91 10.76 -10.85
C TYR A 145 -9.07 10.31 -11.76
N LYS A 146 -9.47 11.15 -12.72
CA LYS A 146 -10.53 10.83 -13.69
C LYS A 146 -10.17 9.60 -14.54
N MET A 147 -8.91 9.54 -15.00
CA MET A 147 -8.41 8.42 -15.78
C MET A 147 -8.47 7.11 -14.98
N PHE A 148 -7.92 7.14 -13.76
CA PHE A 148 -7.87 5.97 -12.90
C PHE A 148 -9.27 5.50 -12.47
N MET A 149 -10.16 6.43 -12.11
CA MET A 149 -11.56 6.12 -11.81
C MET A 149 -12.27 5.47 -13.00
N GLY A 150 -12.01 5.94 -14.23
CA GLY A 150 -12.56 5.35 -15.45
C GLY A 150 -12.05 3.93 -15.74
N GLU A 151 -10.79 3.64 -15.39
CA GLU A 151 -10.14 2.35 -15.65
C GLU A 151 -10.47 1.29 -14.59
N VAL A 152 -10.53 1.66 -13.30
CA VAL A 152 -10.60 0.69 -12.20
C VAL A 152 -11.65 0.99 -11.13
N GLY A 153 -12.41 2.09 -11.24
CA GLY A 153 -13.35 2.52 -10.19
C GLY A 153 -14.48 1.53 -9.88
N GLU A 154 -14.78 0.60 -10.78
CA GLU A 154 -15.73 -0.51 -10.49
C GLU A 154 -15.09 -1.68 -9.73
N ARG A 155 -13.74 -1.76 -9.70
CA ARG A 155 -12.97 -2.85 -9.09
C ARG A 155 -12.50 -2.52 -7.68
N VAL A 156 -12.18 -1.26 -7.42
CA VAL A 156 -11.55 -0.79 -6.17
C VAL A 156 -12.12 0.57 -5.79
N GLN A 157 -12.29 0.82 -4.48
CA GLN A 157 -12.63 2.14 -3.97
C GLN A 157 -11.44 3.10 -4.18
N ILE A 158 -11.71 4.31 -4.66
CA ILE A 158 -10.74 5.40 -4.72
C ILE A 158 -11.15 6.43 -3.69
N VAL A 159 -10.25 6.74 -2.76
CA VAL A 159 -10.42 7.72 -1.68
C VAL A 159 -9.57 8.94 -2.01
N GLY A 160 -10.10 10.13 -1.76
CA GLY A 160 -9.32 11.37 -1.76
C GLY A 160 -9.31 11.95 -0.35
N ASP A 161 -8.13 12.34 0.14
CA ASP A 161 -7.88 12.97 1.44
C ASP A 161 -7.24 14.37 1.30
N ASP A 162 -6.06 14.48 0.67
CA ASP A 162 -5.37 15.75 0.37
C ASP A 162 -6.22 16.72 -0.51
#